data_AF-A0A9D8Y2P4-F1
#
_entry.id   AF-A0A9D8Y2P4-F1
#
_cell.length_a   1.000
_cell.length_b   1.000
_cell.length_c   1.000
_cell.angle_alpha   90.00
_cell.angle_beta   90.00
_cell.angle_gamma   90.00
#
_symmetry.space_group_name_H-M   'P 1'
#
loop_
_entity.id
_entity.type
_entity.pdbx_description
1 polymer ?
#
loop_
_entity_poly.entity_id
_entity_poly.type
_entity_poly.pdbx_seq_one_letter_code
_entity_poly.pdbx_strand_id
1 'polypeptide(L)'
;MPQGDGDFSYADDEELVEQFVSWTSEAVEELKGIVTELSGQELKTDAKSDRIYDLTHNIKGMGGSFNFPLMTTAGSSLCNYIKNLGEGVTVSRKVVEAHVRVFEVVLQHKIQGDGGEKGQALQTRLSNIIAEET
;
A
#
# COMPACT_ATOMS: atom_id res chain seq x y z
N MET A 1 -21.26 12.64 14.14
CA MET A 1 -20.89 11.25 14.46
C MET A 1 -19.71 11.32 15.42
N PRO A 2 -19.71 10.57 16.54
CA PRO A 2 -18.63 10.66 17.53
C PRO A 2 -17.33 10.13 16.93
N GLN A 3 -16.30 10.96 16.93
CA GLN A 3 -14.91 10.58 16.67
C GLN A 3 -14.40 9.90 17.96
N GLY A 4 -14.27 8.59 17.92
CA GLY A 4 -13.66 7.81 18.99
C GLY A 4 -12.18 7.64 18.71
N ASP A 5 -11.37 8.54 19.25
CA ASP A 5 -9.93 8.33 19.48
C ASP A 5 -9.77 7.22 20.53
N GLY A 6 -9.96 5.98 20.11
CA GLY A 6 -9.54 4.79 20.83
C GLY A 6 -8.31 4.24 20.13
N ASP A 7 -7.18 4.25 20.82
CA ASP A 7 -5.98 3.50 20.47
C ASP A 7 -6.30 1.99 20.58
N PHE A 8 -7.09 1.48 19.63
CA PHE A 8 -7.41 0.06 19.50
C PHE A 8 -6.41 -0.54 18.52
N SER A 9 -5.26 -0.93 19.07
CA SER A 9 -4.32 -1.79 18.38
C SER A 9 -4.87 -3.22 18.39
N TYR A 10 -5.21 -3.76 17.21
CA TYR A 10 -5.59 -5.17 17.01
C TYR A 10 -4.37 -6.05 16.72
N ALA A 11 -3.17 -5.57 17.03
CA ALA A 11 -1.91 -6.26 16.73
C ALA A 11 -1.77 -7.62 17.44
N ASP A 12 -2.47 -7.81 18.56
CA ASP A 12 -2.46 -9.02 19.38
C ASP A 12 -3.56 -10.03 18.97
N ASP A 13 -4.51 -9.63 18.12
CA ASP A 13 -5.60 -10.47 17.63
C ASP A 13 -5.16 -11.24 16.36
N GLU A 14 -4.69 -12.48 16.54
CA GLU A 14 -4.25 -13.35 15.43
C GLU A 14 -5.29 -13.47 14.32
N GLU A 15 -6.57 -13.65 14.64
CA GLU A 15 -7.64 -13.77 13.64
C GLU A 15 -7.84 -12.50 12.81
N LEU A 16 -7.64 -11.33 13.41
CA LEU A 16 -7.76 -10.06 12.71
C LEU A 16 -6.52 -9.79 11.85
N VAL A 17 -5.33 -10.17 12.33
CA VAL A 17 -4.10 -10.15 11.54
C VAL A 17 -4.22 -11.07 10.32
N GLU A 18 -4.80 -12.26 10.47
CA GLU A 18 -5.06 -13.17 9.35
C GLU A 18 -6.05 -12.59 8.33
N GLN A 19 -7.14 -11.98 8.80
CA GLN A 19 -8.09 -11.28 7.93
C GLN A 19 -7.43 -10.11 7.19
N PHE A 20 -6.61 -9.32 7.89
CA PHE A 20 -5.83 -8.23 7.29
C PHE A 20 -4.85 -8.76 6.24
N VAL A 21 -4.15 -9.85 6.51
CA VAL A 21 -3.21 -10.47 5.57
C VAL A 21 -3.93 -11.00 4.33
N SER A 22 -5.08 -11.66 4.51
CA SER A 22 -5.93 -12.14 3.41
C SER A 22 -6.43 -10.98 2.56
N TRP A 23 -7.08 -10.00 3.20
CA TRP A 23 -7.63 -8.83 2.51
C TRP A 23 -6.55 -8.03 1.80
N THR A 24 -5.37 -7.86 2.41
CA THR A 24 -4.29 -7.11 1.76
C THR A 24 -3.66 -7.90 0.61
N SER A 25 -3.61 -9.23 0.69
CA SER A 25 -3.19 -10.06 -0.45
C SER A 25 -4.16 -9.90 -1.63
N GLU A 26 -5.48 -9.93 -1.35
CA GLU A 26 -6.50 -9.67 -2.37
C GLU A 26 -6.40 -8.26 -2.94
N ALA A 27 -6.23 -7.25 -2.09
CA ALA A 27 -6.04 -5.86 -2.52
C ALA A 27 -4.81 -5.69 -3.42
N VAL A 28 -3.73 -6.41 -3.11
CA VAL A 28 -2.49 -6.43 -3.89
C VAL A 28 -2.68 -7.12 -5.25
N GLU A 29 -3.40 -8.24 -5.29
CA GLU A 29 -3.75 -8.89 -6.56
C GLU A 29 -4.65 -8.00 -7.42
N GLU A 30 -5.63 -7.33 -6.82
CA GLU A 30 -6.49 -6.36 -7.50
C GLU A 30 -5.68 -5.18 -8.05
N LEU A 31 -4.77 -4.60 -7.24
CA LEU A 31 -3.84 -3.55 -7.67
C LEU A 31 -3.02 -3.99 -8.89
N LYS A 32 -2.49 -5.23 -8.86
CA LYS A 32 -1.70 -5.80 -9.95
C LYS A 32 -2.55 -6.08 -11.19
N GLY A 33 -3.79 -6.53 -11.03
CA GLY A 33 -4.75 -6.74 -12.11
C GLY A 33 -5.08 -5.43 -12.81
N ILE A 34 -5.40 -4.40 -12.03
CA ILE A 34 -5.62 -3.04 -12.53
C ILE A 34 -4.37 -2.60 -13.31
N VAL A 35 -3.18 -2.64 -12.72
CA VAL A 35 -1.90 -2.22 -13.35
C VAL A 35 -1.53 -3.02 -14.60
N THR A 36 -1.86 -4.30 -14.66
CA THR A 36 -1.62 -5.13 -15.86
C THR A 36 -2.56 -4.73 -16.99
N GLU A 37 -3.82 -4.42 -16.69
CA GLU A 37 -4.74 -3.83 -17.66
C GLU A 37 -4.33 -2.42 -18.11
N LEU A 38 -3.58 -1.67 -17.29
CA LEU A 38 -3.08 -0.33 -17.63
C LEU A 38 -1.96 -0.34 -18.68
N SER A 39 -1.44 -1.51 -19.08
CA SER A 39 -0.19 -1.64 -19.83
C SER A 39 -0.21 -1.22 -21.31
N GLY A 40 -1.22 -0.46 -21.76
CA GLY A 40 -1.37 -0.07 -23.17
C GLY A 40 -2.07 1.24 -23.48
N GLN A 41 -2.71 1.92 -22.53
CA GLN A 41 -3.34 3.23 -22.75
C GLN A 41 -3.06 4.14 -21.56
N GLU A 42 -2.55 5.33 -21.84
CA GLU A 42 -2.37 6.41 -20.88
C GLU A 42 -3.66 6.60 -20.07
N LEU A 43 -3.55 6.55 -18.75
CA LEU A 43 -4.66 6.62 -17.82
C LEU A 43 -5.42 7.96 -17.94
N LYS A 44 -6.45 7.98 -18.78
CA LYS A 44 -7.68 8.73 -18.55
C LYS A 44 -8.68 7.79 -17.90
N THR A 45 -8.45 7.38 -16.67
CA THR A 45 -9.45 6.58 -15.95
C THR A 45 -9.43 6.94 -14.48
N ASP A 46 -10.06 8.08 -14.18
CA ASP A 46 -10.41 8.56 -12.84
C ASP A 46 -10.83 7.40 -11.91
N ALA A 47 -11.71 6.51 -12.40
CA ALA A 47 -12.22 5.39 -11.64
C ALA A 47 -11.19 4.32 -11.24
N LYS A 48 -10.16 4.05 -12.06
CA LYS A 48 -9.13 3.05 -11.72
C LYS A 48 -8.13 3.64 -10.73
N SER A 49 -7.71 4.88 -10.94
CA SER A 49 -6.83 5.59 -10.00
C SER A 49 -7.50 5.80 -8.64
N ASP A 50 -8.80 6.13 -8.63
CA ASP A 50 -9.62 6.22 -7.42
C ASP A 50 -9.67 4.88 -6.69
N ARG A 51 -9.84 3.76 -7.42
CA ARG A 51 -9.83 2.42 -6.82
C ARG A 51 -8.50 2.07 -6.17
N ILE A 52 -7.39 2.36 -6.84
CA ILE A 52 -6.02 2.17 -6.30
C ILE A 52 -5.86 3.04 -5.04
N TYR A 53 -6.29 4.29 -5.09
CA TYR A 53 -6.23 5.23 -3.96
C TYR A 53 -7.04 4.72 -2.76
N ASP A 54 -8.27 4.26 -2.98
CA ASP A 54 -9.17 3.73 -1.95
C ASP A 54 -8.59 2.49 -1.25
N LEU A 55 -8.11 1.51 -2.03
CA LEU A 55 -7.42 0.32 -1.50
C LEU A 55 -6.21 0.72 -0.65
N THR A 56 -5.39 1.63 -1.18
CA THR A 56 -4.18 2.09 -0.49
C THR A 56 -4.50 2.87 0.79
N HIS A 57 -5.54 3.69 0.77
CA HIS A 57 -6.02 4.42 1.95
C HIS A 57 -6.52 3.46 3.02
N ASN A 58 -7.23 2.40 2.62
CA ASN A 58 -7.77 1.42 3.56
C ASN A 58 -6.64 0.55 4.16
N ILE A 59 -5.64 0.13 3.35
CA ILE A 59 -4.40 -0.52 3.83
C ILE A 59 -3.68 0.37 4.85
N LYS A 60 -3.55 1.67 4.56
CA LYS A 60 -2.92 2.63 5.48
C LYS A 60 -3.65 2.73 6.82
N GLY A 61 -4.99 2.81 6.78
CA GLY A 61 -5.82 2.88 7.98
C GLY A 61 -5.65 1.64 8.85
N MET A 62 -5.78 0.45 8.25
CA MET A 62 -5.63 -0.81 8.95
C MET A 62 -4.18 -1.05 9.41
N GLY A 63 -3.18 -0.71 8.61
CA GLY A 63 -1.78 -0.86 8.98
C GLY A 63 -1.40 -0.10 10.26
N GLY A 64 -2.02 1.06 10.51
CA GLY A 64 -1.89 1.77 11.78
C GLY A 64 -2.49 0.99 12.95
N SER A 65 -3.69 0.45 12.77
CA SER A 65 -4.41 -0.32 13.79
C SER A 65 -3.78 -1.68 14.10
N PHE A 66 -3.04 -2.29 13.16
CA PHE A 66 -2.39 -3.59 13.36
C PHE A 66 -0.91 -3.50 13.77
N ASN A 67 -0.41 -2.29 14.03
CA ASN A 67 1.00 -2.04 14.30
C ASN A 67 1.94 -2.47 13.15
N PHE A 68 1.54 -2.20 11.90
CA PHE A 68 2.34 -2.40 10.68
C PHE A 68 2.74 -1.04 10.07
N PRO A 69 3.68 -0.28 10.68
CA PRO A 69 4.12 1.02 10.17
C PRO A 69 4.72 0.93 8.75
N LEU A 70 5.22 -0.25 8.36
CA LEU A 70 5.67 -0.57 7.00
C LEU A 70 4.56 -0.41 5.96
N MET A 71 3.38 -0.99 6.23
CA MET A 71 2.24 -0.92 5.33
C MET A 71 1.63 0.48 5.33
N THR A 72 1.60 1.14 6.50
CA THR A 72 1.17 2.53 6.62
C THR A 72 2.03 3.48 5.82
N THR A 73 3.35 3.30 5.85
CA THR A 73 4.30 4.17 5.13
C THR A 73 4.27 3.87 3.64
N ALA A 74 4.31 2.60 3.23
CA ALA A 74 4.20 2.20 1.84
C ALA A 74 2.87 2.69 1.23
N GLY A 75 1.77 2.54 1.98
CA GLY A 75 0.46 3.05 1.59
C GLY A 75 0.44 4.57 1.48
N SER A 76 0.98 5.29 2.47
CA SER A 76 1.07 6.76 2.41
C SER A 76 1.88 7.27 1.22
N SER A 77 2.99 6.59 0.89
CA SER A 77 3.83 6.94 -0.27
C SER A 77 3.08 6.74 -1.59
N LEU A 78 2.37 5.62 -1.74
CA LEU A 78 1.57 5.35 -2.94
C LEU A 78 0.39 6.32 -3.06
N CYS A 79 -0.27 6.64 -1.95
CA CYS A 79 -1.33 7.65 -1.88
C CYS A 79 -0.82 9.03 -2.31
N ASN A 80 0.35 9.43 -1.82
CA ASN A 80 0.97 10.70 -2.18
C ASN A 80 1.42 10.71 -3.65
N TYR A 81 1.90 9.58 -4.18
CA TYR A 81 2.24 9.42 -5.59
C TYR A 81 1.00 9.64 -6.48
N ILE A 82 -0.10 8.94 -6.20
CA ILE A 82 -1.38 9.08 -6.92
C ILE A 82 -1.93 10.51 -6.82
N LYS A 83 -1.77 11.14 -5.67
CA LYS A 83 -2.22 12.53 -5.45
C LYS A 83 -1.34 13.58 -6.13
N ASN A 84 -0.04 13.31 -6.27
CA ASN A 84 0.91 14.19 -6.97
C ASN A 84 0.93 13.97 -8.48
N LEU A 85 0.38 12.85 -8.97
CA LEU A 85 0.10 12.69 -10.39
C LEU A 85 -0.88 13.80 -10.79
N GLY A 86 -0.37 14.81 -11.49
CA GLY A 86 -1.19 15.88 -12.04
C GLY A 86 -2.23 15.33 -13.02
N GLU A 87 -3.27 16.11 -13.32
CA GLU A 87 -4.24 15.76 -14.37
C GLU A 87 -3.51 15.43 -15.68
N GLY A 88 -3.60 14.18 -16.12
CA GLY A 88 -2.96 13.69 -17.34
C GLY A 88 -1.58 13.05 -17.16
N VAL A 89 -1.05 12.92 -15.93
CA VAL A 89 0.17 12.16 -15.68
C VAL A 89 -0.17 10.68 -15.46
N THR A 90 0.55 9.80 -16.16
CA THR A 90 0.31 8.36 -16.14
C THR A 90 0.87 7.73 -14.87
N VAL A 91 0.07 6.91 -14.18
CA VAL A 91 0.57 6.07 -13.08
C VAL A 91 1.67 5.16 -13.61
N SER A 92 2.87 5.28 -13.04
CA SER A 92 3.96 4.37 -13.39
C SER A 92 3.67 2.98 -12.82
N ARG A 93 3.39 2.04 -13.72
CA ARG A 93 3.21 0.62 -13.40
C ARG A 93 4.32 0.09 -12.48
N LYS A 94 5.57 0.42 -12.77
CA LYS A 94 6.72 -0.01 -11.96
C LYS A 94 6.65 0.47 -10.50
N VAL A 95 6.19 1.69 -10.27
CA VAL A 95 6.04 2.25 -8.92
C VAL A 95 5.00 1.45 -8.13
N VAL A 96 3.81 1.25 -8.70
CA VAL A 96 2.74 0.48 -8.05
C VAL A 96 3.15 -0.98 -7.84
N GLU A 97 3.81 -1.59 -8.84
CA GLU A 97 4.30 -2.97 -8.75
C GLU A 97 5.39 -3.13 -7.67
N ALA A 98 6.24 -2.12 -7.49
CA ALA A 98 7.21 -2.09 -6.39
C ALA A 98 6.52 -2.00 -5.02
N HIS A 99 5.48 -1.15 -4.89
CA HIS A 99 4.68 -1.06 -3.66
C HIS A 99 3.99 -2.39 -3.34
N VAL A 100 3.36 -3.00 -4.35
CA VAL A 100 2.75 -4.33 -4.27
C VAL A 100 3.74 -5.36 -3.73
N ARG A 101 4.95 -5.43 -4.28
CA ARG A 101 5.99 -6.34 -3.78
C ARG A 101 6.35 -6.09 -2.32
N VAL A 102 6.42 -4.83 -1.90
CA VAL A 102 6.68 -4.50 -0.50
C VAL A 102 5.54 -5.00 0.39
N PHE A 103 4.29 -4.78 -0.01
CA PHE A 103 3.15 -5.32 0.73
C PHE A 103 3.21 -6.85 0.83
N GLU A 104 3.46 -7.56 -0.27
CA GLU A 104 3.62 -9.02 -0.24
C GLU A 104 4.74 -9.48 0.71
N VAL A 105 5.91 -8.85 0.66
CA VAL A 105 7.04 -9.22 1.53
C VAL A 105 6.70 -8.95 3.00
N VAL A 106 6.04 -7.84 3.31
CA VAL A 106 5.61 -7.50 4.68
C VAL A 106 4.59 -8.52 5.19
N LEU A 107 3.65 -8.93 4.35
CA LEU A 107 2.65 -9.96 4.68
C LEU A 107 3.27 -11.35 4.84
N GLN A 108 4.12 -11.76 3.90
CA GLN A 108 4.77 -13.07 3.89
C GLN A 108 5.65 -13.26 5.13
N HIS A 109 6.33 -12.20 5.56
CA HIS A 109 7.15 -12.23 6.75
C HIS A 109 6.42 -11.77 8.03
N LYS A 110 5.11 -11.47 7.94
CA LYS A 110 4.26 -10.89 9.01
C LYS A 110 5.03 -9.85 9.82
N ILE A 111 5.63 -8.88 9.11
CA ILE A 111 6.56 -7.93 9.72
C ILE A 111 5.80 -6.89 10.54
N GLN A 112 5.61 -7.18 11.84
CA GLN A 112 5.01 -6.27 12.81
C GLN A 112 6.02 -5.25 13.36
N GLY A 113 5.53 -4.08 13.75
CA GLY A 113 6.33 -2.92 14.17
C GLY A 113 7.20 -2.37 13.04
N ASP A 114 8.33 -1.74 13.37
CA ASP A 114 9.30 -1.22 12.40
C ASP A 114 9.86 -2.28 11.42
N GLY A 115 9.63 -3.57 11.72
CA GLY A 115 10.26 -4.68 11.03
C GLY A 115 11.76 -4.78 11.20
N GLY A 116 12.26 -4.06 12.21
CA GLY A 116 13.68 -3.88 12.48
C GLY A 116 14.45 -3.44 11.23
N GLU A 117 15.67 -3.94 11.12
CA GLU A 117 16.58 -3.59 10.03
C GLU A 117 16.06 -4.06 8.66
N LYS A 118 15.33 -5.18 8.60
CA LYS A 118 14.80 -5.73 7.35
C LYS A 118 13.64 -4.90 6.79
N GLY A 119 12.70 -4.51 7.64
CA GLY A 119 11.57 -3.66 7.25
C GLY A 119 12.04 -2.30 6.76
N GLN A 120 12.92 -1.64 7.52
CA GLN A 120 13.49 -0.35 7.12
C GLN A 120 14.32 -0.44 5.84
N ALA A 121 15.12 -1.50 5.67
CA ALA A 121 15.85 -1.72 4.42
C ALA A 121 14.89 -1.90 3.23
N LEU A 122 13.79 -2.63 3.41
CA LEU A 122 12.80 -2.85 2.36
C LEU A 122 12.10 -1.55 1.94
N GLN A 123 11.69 -0.73 2.90
CA GLN A 123 11.13 0.60 2.62
C GLN A 123 12.12 1.50 1.92
N THR A 124 13.37 1.55 2.42
CA THR A 124 14.42 2.36 1.81
C THR A 124 14.67 1.95 0.36
N ARG A 125 14.70 0.65 0.08
CA ARG A 125 14.84 0.10 -1.28
C ARG A 125 13.67 0.54 -2.16
N LEU A 126 12.46 0.42 -1.66
CA LEU A 126 11.26 0.86 -2.37
C LEU A 126 11.28 2.35 -2.67
N SER A 127 11.52 3.20 -1.66
CA SER A 127 11.62 4.65 -1.82
C SER A 127 12.68 5.04 -2.84
N ASN A 128 13.82 4.32 -2.87
CA ASN A 128 14.85 4.56 -3.87
C ASN A 128 14.38 4.21 -5.28
N ILE A 129 13.74 3.05 -5.47
CA ILE A 129 13.19 2.65 -6.78
C ILE A 129 12.17 3.68 -7.29
N ILE A 130 11.34 4.21 -6.39
CA ILE A 130 10.37 5.26 -6.74
C ILE A 130 11.10 6.53 -7.14
N ALA A 131 12.07 6.98 -6.35
CA ALA A 131 12.85 8.17 -6.64
C ALA A 131 13.70 8.07 -7.92
N GLU A 132 14.07 6.85 -8.36
CA GLU A 132 14.76 6.63 -9.63
C GLU A 132 13.81 6.63 -10.84
N GLU A 133 12.53 6.33 -10.64
CA GLU A 133 11.50 6.28 -11.70
C GLU A 133 10.62 7.54 -11.76
N THR A 134 10.75 8.47 -10.80
CA THR A 134 10.03 9.76 -10.74
C THR A 134 10.96 10.92 -11.11
#